data_AF-A0A1J3CW32-F1
#
_entry.id   AF-A0A1J3CW32-F1
#
_cell.length_a   1.000
_cell.length_b   1.000
_cell.length_c   1.000
_cell.angle_alpha   90.00
_cell.angle_beta   90.00
_cell.angle_gamma   90.00
#
_symmetry.space_group_name_H-M   'P 1'
#
loop_
_entity.id
_entity.type
_entity.pdbx_description
1 polymer ?
#
loop_
_entity_poly.entity_id
_entity_poly.type
_entity_poly.pdbx_seq_one_letter_code
_entity_poly.pdbx_strand_id
1 'polypeptide(L)'
;KMNSYWAKLPVVKAAMLAHPEAEWIWWVDSDAIFTDMEFTPPLHRYRDHNLVVHGWANIIYDKQSWTALNAGVFLIRNCQWSMDLIDTWKSMGPVSPDYAKWGPIQRSIFKDKLFPESDDQTALIYLLYKHKELYYPKIYLEAEYYFQGYWIGVVDGFANVTERYLEMEREDATLRRRHAEKVSERYGAFREERFLKGEFGGRGSRRRAFVTHFTGCQPCSGNHNPIYEGDTCSNEMIRALNFADNQVMRVYGYVHSDLTKTSPLQPVPFDYPDEPW
;
A
#
# COMPACT_ATOMS: atom_id res chain seq x y z
N LYS A 1 -21.71 -17.21 3.40
CA LYS A 1 -20.46 -17.27 2.61
C LYS A 1 -19.69 -15.97 2.83
N MET A 2 -18.37 -16.00 2.96
CA MET A 2 -17.56 -14.76 2.97
C MET A 2 -17.50 -14.22 1.54
N ASN A 3 -17.85 -12.95 1.36
CA ASN A 3 -17.92 -12.30 0.05
C ASN A 3 -17.18 -10.96 0.09
N SER A 4 -16.83 -10.43 -1.09
CA SER A 4 -16.20 -9.11 -1.24
C SER A 4 -14.94 -8.96 -0.37
N TYR A 5 -14.73 -7.81 0.25
CA TYR A 5 -13.59 -7.47 1.11
C TYR A 5 -13.39 -8.45 2.29
N TRP A 6 -14.45 -9.13 2.75
CA TRP A 6 -14.34 -10.16 3.78
C TRP A 6 -13.68 -11.47 3.30
N ALA A 7 -13.74 -11.76 1.99
CA ALA A 7 -13.24 -13.03 1.44
C ALA A 7 -11.72 -13.21 1.58
N LYS A 8 -10.97 -12.13 1.80
CA LYS A 8 -9.52 -12.17 2.02
C LYS A 8 -9.13 -12.96 3.27
N LEU A 9 -9.91 -12.86 4.36
CA LEU A 9 -9.57 -13.47 5.65
C LEU A 9 -9.43 -15.00 5.60
N PRO A 10 -10.40 -15.77 5.06
CA PRO A 10 -10.22 -17.22 4.91
C PRO A 10 -9.11 -17.58 3.90
N VAL A 11 -8.85 -16.75 2.88
CA VAL A 11 -7.77 -16.98 1.90
C VAL A 11 -6.40 -16.84 2.57
N VAL A 12 -6.19 -15.77 3.34
CA VAL A 12 -4.96 -15.56 4.12
C VAL A 12 -4.76 -16.70 5.12
N LYS A 13 -5.82 -17.13 5.81
CA LYS A 13 -5.77 -18.27 6.73
C LYS A 13 -5.38 -19.58 6.03
N ALA A 14 -5.91 -19.81 4.83
CA ALA A 14 -5.55 -20.97 4.02
C ALA A 14 -4.09 -20.91 3.56
N ALA A 15 -3.59 -19.74 3.16
CA ALA A 15 -2.19 -19.54 2.78
C ALA A 15 -1.24 -19.84 3.96
N MET A 16 -1.57 -19.39 5.17
CA MET A 16 -0.79 -19.72 6.38
C MET A 16 -0.64 -21.24 6.61
N LEU A 17 -1.74 -22.00 6.42
CA LEU A 17 -1.73 -23.45 6.59
C LEU A 17 -0.99 -24.18 5.47
N ALA A 18 -1.12 -23.69 4.23
CA ALA A 18 -0.48 -24.29 3.06
C ALA A 18 1.02 -24.02 3.01
N HIS A 19 1.48 -22.91 3.61
CA HIS A 19 2.86 -22.43 3.56
C HIS A 19 3.44 -22.25 4.97
N PRO A 20 3.70 -23.32 5.72
CA PRO A 20 4.31 -23.24 7.05
C PRO A 20 5.73 -22.66 7.04
N GLU A 21 6.41 -22.66 5.89
CA GLU A 21 7.72 -22.04 5.68
C GLU A 21 7.67 -20.51 5.62
N ALA A 22 6.51 -19.93 5.28
CA ALA A 22 6.36 -18.49 5.15
C ALA A 22 6.21 -17.85 6.54
N GLU A 23 7.17 -16.99 6.93
CA GLU A 23 7.07 -16.20 8.16
C GLU A 23 5.95 -15.15 8.08
N TRP A 24 5.77 -14.56 6.90
CA TRP A 24 4.81 -13.49 6.64
C TRP A 24 3.93 -13.84 5.44
N ILE A 25 2.63 -13.61 5.58
CA ILE A 25 1.68 -13.57 4.47
C ILE A 25 1.40 -12.11 4.18
N TRP A 26 1.57 -11.69 2.93
CA TRP A 26 1.29 -10.33 2.49
C TRP A 26 0.01 -10.31 1.65
N TRP A 27 -1.02 -9.65 2.19
CA TRP A 27 -2.22 -9.36 1.42
C TRP A 27 -2.09 -8.00 0.72
N VAL A 28 -2.45 -7.96 -0.56
CA VAL A 28 -2.47 -6.75 -1.39
C VAL A 28 -3.77 -6.76 -2.21
N ASP A 29 -4.62 -5.75 -2.02
CA ASP A 29 -5.84 -5.58 -2.82
C ASP A 29 -5.50 -5.37 -4.31
N SER A 30 -6.40 -5.78 -5.21
CA SER A 30 -6.18 -5.72 -6.66
C SER A 30 -6.12 -4.30 -7.23
N ASP A 31 -6.56 -3.30 -6.47
CA ASP A 31 -6.48 -1.87 -6.81
C ASP A 31 -5.28 -1.17 -6.15
N ALA A 32 -4.35 -1.93 -5.55
CA ALA A 32 -3.08 -1.44 -5.03
C ALA A 32 -1.93 -1.76 -5.98
N ILE A 33 -1.10 -0.76 -6.27
CA ILE A 33 0.01 -0.83 -7.23
C ILE A 33 1.32 -0.54 -6.49
N PHE A 34 2.32 -1.39 -6.68
CA PHE A 34 3.69 -1.08 -6.28
C PHE A 34 4.25 0.03 -7.15
N THR A 35 4.66 1.13 -6.53
CA THR A 35 5.18 2.32 -7.20
C THR A 35 6.61 2.67 -6.77
N ASP A 36 7.21 1.86 -5.91
CA ASP A 36 8.66 1.84 -5.68
C ASP A 36 9.17 0.40 -5.84
N MET A 37 9.83 0.13 -6.96
CA MET A 37 10.35 -1.19 -7.32
C MET A 37 11.71 -1.49 -6.67
N GLU A 38 12.36 -0.51 -6.05
CA GLU A 38 13.65 -0.68 -5.36
C GLU A 38 13.49 -0.81 -3.84
N PHE A 39 12.32 -0.42 -3.30
CA PHE A 39 12.07 -0.42 -1.86
C PHE A 39 12.00 -1.83 -1.27
N THR A 40 12.71 -2.03 -0.16
CA THR A 40 12.66 -3.26 0.62
C THR A 40 11.96 -3.01 1.96
N PRO A 41 10.83 -3.69 2.26
CA PRO A 41 10.16 -3.56 3.55
C PRO A 41 11.11 -3.87 4.72
N PRO A 42 11.19 -3.01 5.75
CA PRO A 42 12.13 -3.19 6.85
C PRO A 42 11.62 -4.24 7.87
N LEU A 43 11.50 -5.50 7.46
CA LEU A 43 10.85 -6.56 8.24
C LEU A 43 11.40 -6.72 9.67
N HIS A 44 12.68 -6.46 9.89
CA HIS A 44 13.30 -6.48 11.22
C HIS A 44 12.70 -5.47 12.21
N ARG A 45 12.12 -4.36 11.73
CA ARG A 45 11.35 -3.39 12.51
C ARG A 45 10.11 -4.03 13.14
N TYR A 46 9.51 -5.01 12.46
CA TYR A 46 8.26 -5.65 12.84
C TYR A 46 8.47 -6.95 13.63
N ARG A 47 9.70 -7.26 14.07
CA ARG A 47 10.06 -8.53 14.71
C ARG A 47 9.19 -8.90 15.92
N ASP A 48 8.74 -7.92 16.69
CA ASP A 48 7.94 -8.13 17.91
C ASP A 48 6.40 -8.08 17.66
N HIS A 49 6.00 -7.87 16.40
CA HIS A 49 4.61 -7.71 15.96
C HIS A 49 4.18 -8.86 15.05
N ASN A 50 2.87 -9.04 14.94
CA ASN A 50 2.25 -10.12 14.17
C ASN A 50 1.39 -9.62 13.01
N LEU A 51 1.00 -8.34 13.02
CA LEU A 51 0.27 -7.71 11.93
C LEU A 51 0.84 -6.31 11.71
N VAL A 52 1.06 -5.94 10.45
CA VAL A 52 1.51 -4.61 10.04
C VAL A 52 0.49 -4.06 9.07
N VAL A 53 -0.06 -2.89 9.39
CA VAL A 53 -1.03 -2.16 8.56
C VAL A 53 -0.62 -0.70 8.50
N HIS A 54 -0.95 -0.02 7.41
CA HIS A 54 -0.75 1.43 7.35
C HIS A 54 -1.79 2.11 8.24
N GLY A 55 -1.40 3.03 9.13
CA GLY A 55 -2.35 3.73 9.99
C GLY A 55 -1.72 4.57 11.08
N TRP A 56 -2.56 5.25 11.86
CA TRP A 56 -2.13 6.20 12.89
C TRP A 56 -2.94 6.06 14.19
N ALA A 57 -2.25 5.84 15.30
CA ALA A 57 -2.88 5.60 16.60
C ALA A 57 -3.76 6.78 17.06
N ASN A 58 -3.32 8.02 16.88
CA ASN A 58 -4.10 9.22 17.24
C ASN A 58 -5.42 9.31 16.44
N ILE A 59 -5.44 8.82 15.20
CA ILE A 59 -6.65 8.80 14.38
C ILE A 59 -7.64 7.73 14.86
N ILE A 60 -7.15 6.61 15.43
CA ILE A 60 -7.99 5.58 16.07
C ILE A 60 -8.57 6.09 17.40
N TYR A 61 -7.71 6.57 18.30
CA TYR A 61 -8.08 6.81 19.70
C TYR A 61 -8.63 8.20 19.97
N ASP A 62 -8.14 9.22 19.27
CA ASP A 62 -8.55 10.61 19.50
C ASP A 62 -9.67 11.00 18.55
N LYS A 63 -9.52 10.69 17.25
CA LYS A 63 -10.50 11.07 16.22
C LYS A 63 -11.60 10.05 16.00
N GLN A 64 -11.35 8.77 16.34
CA GLN A 64 -12.28 7.67 16.11
C GLN A 64 -12.76 7.64 14.65
N SER A 65 -11.81 7.66 13.71
CA SER A 65 -12.11 7.61 12.28
C SER A 65 -12.07 6.19 11.73
N TRP A 66 -13.00 5.85 10.83
CA TRP A 66 -12.96 4.58 10.09
C TRP A 66 -11.83 4.51 9.04
N THR A 67 -11.14 5.62 8.78
CA THR A 67 -9.97 5.70 7.89
C THR A 67 -8.64 5.72 8.65
N ALA A 68 -8.67 5.43 9.96
CA ALA A 68 -7.49 5.48 10.80
C ALA A 68 -6.38 4.48 10.44
N LEU A 69 -6.73 3.42 9.72
CA LEU A 69 -5.82 2.46 9.10
C LEU A 69 -6.39 1.95 7.79
N ASN A 70 -5.57 1.26 7.00
CA ASN A 70 -5.98 0.57 5.79
C ASN A 70 -5.84 -0.97 5.94
N ALA A 71 -6.88 -1.72 5.56
CA ALA A 71 -6.89 -3.20 5.57
C ALA A 71 -6.84 -3.83 4.16
N GLY A 72 -6.48 -3.04 3.16
CA GLY A 72 -6.27 -3.49 1.79
C GLY A 72 -4.83 -3.91 1.49
N VAL A 73 -3.86 -3.45 2.29
CA VAL A 73 -2.47 -3.89 2.21
C VAL A 73 -1.95 -4.16 3.62
N PHE A 74 -1.58 -5.40 3.90
CA PHE A 74 -1.07 -5.78 5.22
C PHE A 74 -0.14 -6.98 5.20
N LEU A 75 0.83 -6.98 6.12
CA LEU A 75 1.65 -8.15 6.44
C LEU A 75 1.11 -8.80 7.69
N ILE A 76 0.89 -10.11 7.68
CA ILE A 76 0.47 -10.87 8.84
C ILE A 76 1.37 -12.08 9.05
N ARG A 77 1.91 -12.22 10.24
CA ARG A 77 2.87 -13.28 10.61
C ARG A 77 2.14 -14.62 10.65
N ASN A 78 2.74 -15.66 10.09
CA ASN A 78 2.21 -17.01 10.18
C ASN A 78 2.43 -17.57 11.60
N CYS A 79 1.43 -17.38 12.48
CA CYS A 79 1.47 -17.83 13.86
C CYS A 79 0.06 -18.01 14.43
N GLN A 80 -0.04 -18.71 15.57
CA GLN A 80 -1.33 -18.99 16.21
C GLN A 80 -2.12 -17.71 16.53
N TRP A 81 -1.44 -16.67 17.02
CA TRP A 81 -2.10 -15.39 17.33
C TRP A 81 -2.80 -14.79 16.10
N SER A 82 -2.18 -14.89 14.93
CA SER A 82 -2.77 -14.39 13.67
C SER A 82 -3.98 -15.22 13.24
N MET A 83 -3.93 -16.54 13.44
CA MET A 83 -5.04 -17.45 13.17
C MET A 83 -6.26 -17.13 14.06
N ASP A 84 -6.01 -16.82 15.32
CA ASP A 84 -7.03 -16.43 16.32
C ASP A 84 -7.58 -15.02 16.05
N LEU A 85 -6.71 -14.09 15.64
CA LEU A 85 -7.12 -12.76 15.18
C LEU A 85 -8.07 -12.90 13.99
N ILE A 86 -7.74 -13.70 12.97
CA ILE A 86 -8.60 -13.89 11.80
C ILE A 86 -9.97 -14.48 12.20
N ASP A 87 -10.00 -15.41 13.14
CA ASP A 87 -11.26 -16.00 13.63
C ASP A 87 -12.13 -14.99 14.38
N THR A 88 -11.52 -14.08 15.13
CA THR A 88 -12.24 -12.98 15.78
C THR A 88 -12.66 -11.92 14.78
N TRP A 89 -11.78 -11.55 13.85
CA TRP A 89 -12.04 -10.52 12.86
C TRP A 89 -13.20 -10.90 11.94
N LYS A 90 -13.22 -12.15 11.45
CA LYS A 90 -14.31 -12.66 10.61
C LYS A 90 -15.66 -12.76 11.33
N SER A 91 -15.69 -12.75 12.67
CA SER A 91 -16.94 -12.82 13.45
C SER A 91 -17.77 -11.53 13.33
N MET A 92 -17.20 -10.46 12.78
CA MET A 92 -17.90 -9.24 12.39
C MET A 92 -18.32 -9.21 10.92
N GLY A 93 -18.07 -10.29 10.17
CA GLY A 93 -18.36 -10.43 8.75
C GLY A 93 -19.61 -11.29 8.43
N PRO A 94 -19.91 -11.51 7.13
CA PRO A 94 -21.16 -12.11 6.65
C PRO A 94 -21.48 -13.53 7.10
N VAL A 95 -20.51 -14.24 7.68
CA VAL A 95 -20.71 -15.60 8.23
C VAL A 95 -21.21 -15.60 9.67
N SER A 96 -21.23 -14.43 10.32
CA SER A 96 -21.69 -14.26 11.69
C SER A 96 -23.21 -14.08 11.74
N PRO A 97 -23.92 -14.72 12.69
CA PRO A 97 -25.35 -14.46 12.90
C PRO A 97 -25.62 -13.00 13.31
N ASP A 98 -24.62 -12.31 13.85
CA ASP A 98 -24.71 -10.91 14.29
C ASP A 98 -24.26 -9.90 13.23
N TYR A 99 -23.98 -10.32 11.98
CA TYR A 99 -23.46 -9.44 10.93
C TYR A 99 -24.24 -8.13 10.77
N ALA A 100 -25.58 -8.21 10.74
CA ALA A 100 -26.45 -7.05 10.59
C ALA A 100 -26.36 -6.03 11.75
N LYS A 101 -25.88 -6.46 12.93
CA LYS A 101 -25.72 -5.59 14.11
C LYS A 101 -24.39 -4.81 14.08
N TRP A 102 -23.36 -5.37 13.44
CA TRP A 102 -22.01 -4.81 13.49
C TRP A 102 -21.86 -3.47 12.78
N GLY A 103 -22.53 -3.28 11.63
CA GLY A 103 -22.54 -1.99 10.93
C GLY A 103 -23.06 -0.84 11.81
N PRO A 104 -24.26 -0.94 12.39
CA PRO A 104 -24.77 0.03 13.36
C PRO A 104 -23.85 0.26 14.57
N ILE A 105 -23.27 -0.81 15.14
CA ILE A 105 -22.33 -0.70 16.27
C ILE A 105 -21.09 0.11 15.86
N GLN A 106 -20.48 -0.20 14.72
CA GLN A 106 -19.31 0.50 14.21
C GLN A 106 -19.63 1.98 13.93
N ARG A 107 -20.75 2.31 13.28
CA ARG A 107 -21.18 3.70 13.04
C ARG A 107 -21.54 4.46 14.32
N SER A 108 -21.93 3.75 15.38
CA SER A 108 -22.16 4.39 16.68
C SER A 108 -20.87 4.92 17.30
N ILE A 109 -19.71 4.36 16.93
CA ILE A 109 -18.39 4.76 17.42
C ILE A 109 -17.70 5.66 16.39
N PHE A 110 -17.51 5.17 15.16
CA PHE A 110 -16.83 5.86 14.07
C PHE A 110 -17.83 6.68 13.27
N LYS A 111 -18.05 7.94 13.70
CA LYS A 111 -19.12 8.81 13.17
C LYS A 111 -18.94 9.18 11.69
N ASP A 112 -17.71 9.14 11.20
CA ASP A 112 -17.34 9.45 9.83
C ASP A 112 -17.39 8.23 8.89
N LYS A 113 -17.77 7.05 9.40
CA LYS A 113 -17.93 5.84 8.59
C LYS A 113 -19.05 6.02 7.57
N LEU A 114 -18.68 5.92 6.29
CA LEU A 114 -19.57 6.14 5.15
C LEU A 114 -20.54 4.97 4.93
N PHE A 115 -20.03 3.74 4.95
CA PHE A 115 -20.84 2.57 4.61
C PHE A 115 -21.70 2.08 5.79
N PRO A 116 -22.97 1.70 5.57
CA PRO A 116 -23.87 1.24 6.62
C PRO A 116 -23.54 -0.16 7.14
N GLU A 117 -23.03 -1.06 6.30
CA GLU A 117 -22.67 -2.43 6.67
C GLU A 117 -21.34 -2.52 7.43
N SER A 118 -21.05 -3.69 8.01
CA SER A 118 -19.75 -3.98 8.60
C SER A 118 -18.72 -4.31 7.51
N ASP A 119 -17.57 -3.64 7.56
CA ASP A 119 -16.41 -3.91 6.70
C ASP A 119 -15.19 -4.36 7.50
N ASP A 120 -14.28 -5.07 6.84
CA ASP A 120 -13.09 -5.65 7.44
C ASP A 120 -12.17 -4.57 8.02
N GLN A 121 -11.98 -3.45 7.33
CA GLN A 121 -11.17 -2.33 7.83
C GLN A 121 -11.72 -1.78 9.15
N THR A 122 -13.00 -1.41 9.19
CA THR A 122 -13.63 -0.84 10.38
C THR A 122 -13.72 -1.86 11.51
N ALA A 123 -13.88 -3.14 11.19
CA ALA A 123 -13.83 -4.21 12.18
C ALA A 123 -12.45 -4.33 12.84
N LEU A 124 -11.35 -4.17 12.09
CA LEU A 124 -10.00 -4.16 12.68
C LEU A 124 -9.79 -2.93 13.56
N ILE A 125 -10.26 -1.75 13.13
CA ILE A 125 -10.23 -0.53 13.94
C ILE A 125 -11.06 -0.71 15.22
N TYR A 126 -12.22 -1.35 15.14
CA TYR A 126 -13.06 -1.66 16.30
C TYR A 126 -12.30 -2.52 17.32
N LEU A 127 -11.60 -3.57 16.88
CA LEU A 127 -10.79 -4.42 17.76
C LEU A 127 -9.67 -3.61 18.44
N LEU A 128 -8.94 -2.79 17.69
CA LEU A 128 -7.91 -1.91 18.23
C LEU A 128 -8.46 -0.87 19.23
N TYR A 129 -9.65 -0.34 18.95
CA TYR A 129 -10.30 0.68 19.77
C TYR A 129 -10.88 0.10 21.07
N LYS A 130 -11.61 -1.02 21.00
CA LYS A 130 -12.29 -1.62 22.15
C LYS A 130 -11.41 -2.56 22.98
N HIS A 131 -10.42 -3.16 22.36
CA HIS A 131 -9.57 -4.19 22.98
C HIS A 131 -8.09 -3.86 22.79
N LYS A 132 -7.73 -2.59 23.02
CA LYS A 132 -6.37 -2.06 22.84
C LYS A 132 -5.30 -2.96 23.48
N GLU A 133 -5.46 -3.30 24.75
CA GLU A 133 -4.47 -4.11 25.49
C GLU A 133 -4.24 -5.51 24.89
N LEU A 134 -5.22 -6.05 24.17
CA LEU A 134 -5.13 -7.37 23.55
C LEU A 134 -4.46 -7.32 22.16
N TYR A 135 -4.81 -6.33 21.34
CA TYR A 135 -4.41 -6.29 19.94
C TYR A 135 -3.28 -5.31 19.64
N TYR A 136 -3.30 -4.12 20.23
CA TYR A 136 -2.32 -3.06 19.93
C TYR A 136 -0.87 -3.50 20.14
N PRO A 137 -0.49 -4.25 21.19
CA PRO A 137 0.89 -4.72 21.37
C PRO A 137 1.41 -5.66 20.27
N LYS A 138 0.52 -6.22 19.44
CA LYS A 138 0.85 -7.14 18.35
C LYS A 138 0.57 -6.59 16.96
N ILE A 139 -0.02 -5.40 16.86
CA ILE A 139 -0.32 -4.73 15.59
C ILE A 139 0.57 -3.49 15.47
N TYR A 140 1.43 -3.46 14.46
CA TYR A 140 2.23 -2.29 14.12
C TYR A 140 1.45 -1.40 13.14
N LEU A 141 1.26 -0.13 13.50
CA LEU A 141 0.69 0.88 12.63
C LEU A 141 1.84 1.61 11.91
N GLU A 142 2.10 1.23 10.66
CA GLU A 142 3.18 1.80 9.85
C GLU A 142 2.75 3.13 9.24
N ALA A 143 3.57 4.16 9.44
CA ALA A 143 3.32 5.53 9.01
C ALA A 143 4.58 6.26 8.53
N GLU A 144 5.76 5.64 8.61
CA GLU A 144 7.03 6.26 8.20
C GLU A 144 7.22 6.27 6.67
N TYR A 145 6.53 5.38 5.98
CA TYR A 145 6.46 5.33 4.53
C TYR A 145 5.06 4.92 4.07
N TYR A 146 4.78 5.08 2.77
CA TYR A 146 3.53 4.66 2.16
C TYR A 146 3.45 3.13 2.00
N PHE A 147 3.40 2.41 3.13
CA PHE A 147 3.07 0.99 3.14
C PHE A 147 1.72 0.73 2.47
N GLN A 148 0.80 1.68 2.64
CA GLN A 148 -0.32 1.93 1.75
C GLN A 148 -0.45 3.45 1.56
N GLY A 149 -0.42 3.94 0.32
CA GLY A 149 -0.58 5.36 0.00
C GLY A 149 -1.91 5.63 -0.69
N TYR A 150 -2.74 6.50 -0.11
CA TYR A 150 -3.97 6.94 -0.76
C TYR A 150 -3.65 7.66 -2.07
N TRP A 151 -4.15 7.12 -3.18
CA TRP A 151 -3.71 7.49 -4.53
C TRP A 151 -3.70 9.00 -4.80
N ILE A 152 -4.73 9.75 -4.40
CA ILE A 152 -4.78 11.22 -4.59
C ILE A 152 -3.54 11.91 -3.99
N GLY A 153 -3.13 11.50 -2.78
CA GLY A 153 -1.98 12.09 -2.11
C GLY A 153 -0.64 11.72 -2.75
N VAL A 154 -0.62 10.72 -3.63
CA VAL A 154 0.59 10.16 -4.24
C VAL A 154 0.76 10.60 -5.70
N VAL A 155 -0.29 10.48 -6.53
CA VAL A 155 -0.21 10.71 -7.98
C VAL A 155 0.12 12.17 -8.33
N ASP A 156 -0.30 13.12 -7.50
CA ASP A 156 0.05 14.55 -7.61
C ASP A 156 1.57 14.78 -7.48
N GLY A 157 2.26 13.89 -6.77
CA GLY A 157 3.70 13.99 -6.51
C GLY A 157 4.59 13.40 -7.60
N PHE A 158 4.05 12.62 -8.56
CA PHE A 158 4.87 11.83 -9.50
C PHE A 158 5.89 12.66 -10.28
N ALA A 159 5.55 13.86 -10.73
CA ALA A 159 6.50 14.72 -11.44
C ALA A 159 7.69 15.13 -10.55
N ASN A 160 7.40 15.58 -9.33
CA ASN A 160 8.44 15.99 -8.36
C ASN A 160 9.32 14.81 -7.94
N VAL A 161 8.72 13.63 -7.72
CA VAL A 161 9.46 12.41 -7.39
C VAL A 161 10.31 11.97 -8.57
N THR A 162 9.78 12.02 -9.81
CA THR A 162 10.54 11.67 -11.01
C THR A 162 11.77 12.55 -11.13
N GLU A 163 11.60 13.87 -11.05
CA GLU A 163 12.70 14.81 -11.13
C GLU A 163 13.73 14.59 -10.01
N ARG A 164 13.26 14.35 -8.78
CA ARG A 164 14.16 14.05 -7.65
C ARG A 164 15.05 12.83 -7.90
N TYR A 165 14.54 11.78 -8.53
CA TYR A 165 15.33 10.58 -8.83
C TYR A 165 16.24 10.78 -10.05
N LEU A 166 15.85 11.62 -11.01
CA LEU A 166 16.72 12.04 -12.11
C LEU A 166 17.86 12.93 -11.62
N GLU A 167 17.63 13.82 -10.64
CA GLU A 167 18.67 14.60 -9.97
C GLU A 167 19.74 13.67 -9.36
N MET A 168 19.34 12.63 -8.62
CA MET A 168 20.28 11.65 -8.06
C MET A 168 21.12 10.97 -9.16
N GLU A 169 20.49 10.62 -10.28
CA GLU A 169 21.15 9.97 -11.40
C GLU A 169 22.11 10.90 -12.15
N ARG A 170 21.83 12.21 -12.20
CA ARG A 170 22.78 13.22 -12.70
C ARG A 170 23.98 13.36 -11.75
N GLU A 171 23.71 13.41 -10.45
CA GLU A 171 24.75 13.58 -9.42
C GLU A 171 25.69 12.38 -9.28
N ASP A 172 25.20 11.15 -9.50
CA ASP A 172 26.02 9.94 -9.38
C ASP A 172 25.77 8.93 -10.52
N ALA A 173 26.75 8.83 -11.41
CA ALA A 173 26.71 7.95 -12.58
C ALA A 173 26.57 6.47 -12.24
N THR A 174 26.85 6.05 -10.99
CA THR A 174 26.63 4.67 -10.55
C THR A 174 25.18 4.25 -10.74
N LEU A 175 24.23 5.18 -10.55
CA LEU A 175 22.79 4.95 -10.66
C LEU A 175 22.30 4.77 -12.11
N ARG A 176 23.04 5.28 -13.11
CA ARG A 176 22.64 5.23 -14.53
C ARG A 176 22.93 3.89 -15.20
N ARG A 177 23.80 3.08 -14.59
CA ARG A 177 24.19 1.77 -15.12
C ARG A 177 22.98 0.83 -15.18
N ARG A 178 22.69 0.32 -16.38
CA ARG A 178 21.74 -0.78 -16.59
C ARG A 178 22.18 -2.02 -15.81
N HIS A 179 21.27 -2.60 -15.03
CA HIS A 179 21.57 -3.68 -14.09
C HIS A 179 20.41 -4.67 -13.97
N ALA A 180 20.69 -5.94 -13.67
CA ALA A 180 19.63 -6.93 -13.48
C ALA A 180 18.84 -6.66 -12.18
N GLU A 181 17.56 -7.01 -12.16
CA GLU A 181 16.67 -6.91 -10.99
C GLU A 181 17.29 -7.51 -9.71
N LYS A 182 18.05 -8.60 -9.85
CA LYS A 182 18.75 -9.27 -8.73
C LYS A 182 19.67 -8.35 -7.91
N VAL A 183 20.11 -7.22 -8.48
CA VAL A 183 20.96 -6.26 -7.76
C VAL A 183 20.25 -4.94 -7.44
N SER A 184 18.94 -4.81 -7.72
CA SER A 184 18.17 -3.59 -7.47
C SER A 184 18.14 -3.21 -5.99
N GLU A 185 18.15 -4.18 -5.07
CA GLU A 185 18.27 -3.92 -3.63
C GLU A 185 19.52 -3.08 -3.28
N ARG A 186 20.65 -3.33 -3.95
CA ARG A 186 21.88 -2.54 -3.76
C ARG A 186 21.71 -1.11 -4.25
N TYR A 187 20.98 -0.89 -5.35
CA TYR A 187 20.71 0.44 -5.87
C TYR A 187 19.75 1.21 -4.96
N GLY A 188 18.69 0.55 -4.49
CA GLY A 188 17.79 1.09 -3.46
C GLY A 188 18.55 1.50 -2.20
N ALA A 189 19.37 0.61 -1.64
CA ALA A 189 20.20 0.91 -0.47
C ALA A 189 21.17 2.09 -0.71
N PHE A 190 21.79 2.15 -1.90
CA PHE A 190 22.65 3.28 -2.26
C PHE A 190 21.88 4.61 -2.31
N ARG A 191 20.67 4.64 -2.88
CA ARG A 191 19.81 5.83 -2.85
C ARG A 191 19.42 6.21 -1.42
N GLU A 192 19.09 5.24 -0.58
CA GLU A 192 18.77 5.47 0.83
C GLU A 192 19.92 6.14 1.59
N GLU A 193 21.11 5.56 1.51
CA GLU A 193 22.27 6.03 2.26
C GLU A 193 22.75 7.41 1.80
N ARG A 194 22.76 7.64 0.49
CA ARG A 194 23.37 8.84 -0.10
C ARG A 194 22.40 10.02 -0.24
N PHE A 195 21.14 9.75 -0.58
CA PHE A 195 20.23 10.81 -1.07
C PHE A 195 18.94 10.92 -0.28
N LEU A 196 18.34 9.80 0.15
CA LEU A 196 16.99 9.81 0.72
C LEU A 196 16.97 9.87 2.25
N LYS A 197 18.13 9.81 2.90
CA LYS A 197 18.25 9.95 4.36
C LYS A 197 17.71 11.29 4.84
N GLY A 198 16.67 11.25 5.66
CA GLY A 198 16.02 12.44 6.22
C GLY A 198 14.89 13.01 5.37
N GLU A 199 14.66 12.49 4.15
CA GLU A 199 13.42 12.76 3.44
C GLU A 199 12.27 11.99 4.11
N PHE A 200 11.19 12.67 4.47
CA PHE A 200 10.03 12.03 5.11
C PHE A 200 9.22 11.26 4.08
N GLY A 201 8.62 10.13 4.47
CA GLY A 201 7.58 9.46 3.67
C GLY A 201 6.21 10.10 3.90
N GLY A 202 5.37 10.17 2.87
CA GLY A 202 4.01 10.72 2.99
C GLY A 202 3.69 11.84 1.99
N ARG A 203 2.61 12.58 2.26
CA ARG A 203 2.07 13.56 1.30
C ARG A 203 3.06 14.71 1.12
N GLY A 204 3.39 15.03 -0.13
CA GLY A 204 4.39 16.06 -0.44
C GLY A 204 5.84 15.58 -0.28
N SER A 205 6.05 14.28 0.00
CA SER A 205 7.37 13.67 -0.06
C SER A 205 7.94 13.71 -1.47
N ARG A 206 9.27 13.78 -1.56
CA ARG A 206 10.02 13.56 -2.81
C ARG A 206 10.53 12.12 -2.96
N ARG A 207 10.23 11.26 -1.97
CA ARG A 207 10.44 9.81 -2.02
C ARG A 207 9.32 9.15 -2.82
N ARG A 208 9.62 8.07 -3.53
CA ARG A 208 8.58 7.21 -4.11
C ARG A 208 7.70 6.64 -3.00
N ALA A 209 6.39 6.59 -3.26
CA ALA A 209 5.48 5.82 -2.44
C ALA A 209 5.69 4.34 -2.73
N PHE A 210 5.79 3.50 -1.70
CA PHE A 210 5.95 2.07 -1.91
C PHE A 210 4.72 1.47 -2.59
N VAL A 211 3.53 1.74 -2.04
CA VAL A 211 2.26 1.33 -2.62
C VAL A 211 1.36 2.54 -2.87
N THR A 212 0.85 2.66 -4.10
CA THR A 212 -0.23 3.58 -4.47
C THR A 212 -1.53 2.79 -4.56
N HIS A 213 -2.51 3.11 -3.71
CA HIS A 213 -3.74 2.33 -3.57
C HIS A 213 -4.98 3.14 -3.94
N PHE A 214 -5.69 2.67 -4.97
CA PHE A 214 -6.84 3.31 -5.59
C PHE A 214 -8.15 3.07 -4.82
N THR A 215 -8.10 3.22 -3.49
CA THR A 215 -9.25 2.98 -2.61
C THR A 215 -10.47 3.79 -3.03
N GLY A 216 -11.55 3.07 -3.29
CA GLY A 216 -12.83 3.65 -3.71
C GLY A 216 -12.96 3.83 -5.22
N CYS A 217 -11.96 3.51 -6.04
CA CYS A 217 -12.10 3.57 -7.50
C CYS A 217 -12.88 2.38 -8.09
N GLN A 218 -12.91 1.23 -7.42
CA GLN A 218 -13.72 0.06 -7.79
C GLN A 218 -13.82 -0.24 -9.31
N PRO A 219 -12.70 -0.34 -10.04
CA PRO A 219 -12.69 -0.38 -11.51
C PRO A 219 -13.44 -1.58 -12.09
N CYS A 220 -13.61 -2.67 -11.33
CA CYS A 220 -14.30 -3.87 -11.80
C CYS A 220 -15.84 -3.79 -11.67
N SER A 221 -16.36 -3.13 -10.63
CA SER A 221 -17.82 -3.05 -10.40
C SER A 221 -18.45 -1.82 -11.04
N GLY A 222 -17.66 -0.77 -11.28
CA GLY A 222 -18.14 0.55 -11.69
C GLY A 222 -18.77 1.36 -10.56
N ASN A 223 -18.94 0.80 -9.36
CA ASN A 223 -19.55 1.45 -8.19
C ASN A 223 -18.53 2.29 -7.41
N HIS A 224 -17.73 3.05 -8.13
CA HIS A 224 -16.71 3.92 -7.56
C HIS A 224 -17.33 4.98 -6.64
N ASN A 225 -16.52 5.48 -5.71
CA ASN A 225 -16.92 6.53 -4.79
C ASN A 225 -17.33 7.77 -5.60
N PRO A 226 -18.55 8.31 -5.42
CA PRO A 226 -19.05 9.44 -6.22
C PRO A 226 -18.21 10.71 -6.15
N ILE A 227 -17.28 10.82 -5.20
CA ILE A 227 -16.34 11.94 -5.13
C ILE A 227 -15.29 11.91 -6.25
N TYR A 228 -15.10 10.77 -6.92
CA TYR A 228 -14.20 10.65 -8.06
C TYR A 228 -15.01 10.76 -9.34
N GLU A 229 -14.68 11.73 -10.19
CA GLU A 229 -15.47 12.03 -11.38
C GLU A 229 -14.97 11.27 -12.60
N GLY A 230 -15.92 10.73 -13.38
CA GLY A 230 -15.67 10.17 -14.72
C GLY A 230 -14.55 9.13 -14.77
N ASP A 231 -13.63 9.31 -15.70
CA ASP A 231 -12.53 8.37 -15.95
C ASP A 231 -11.28 8.64 -15.10
N THR A 232 -11.37 9.53 -14.10
CA THR A 232 -10.21 9.95 -13.29
C THR A 232 -9.48 8.76 -12.68
N CYS A 233 -10.22 7.82 -12.09
CA CYS A 233 -9.64 6.61 -11.50
C CYS A 233 -8.83 5.80 -12.53
N SER A 234 -9.40 5.51 -13.70
CA SER A 234 -8.74 4.73 -14.74
C SER A 234 -7.50 5.44 -15.30
N ASN A 235 -7.60 6.75 -15.53
CA ASN A 235 -6.50 7.56 -16.05
C ASN A 235 -5.33 7.63 -15.06
N GLU A 236 -5.63 7.77 -13.77
CA GLU A 236 -4.62 7.85 -12.72
C GLU A 236 -4.02 6.48 -12.39
N MET A 237 -4.77 5.39 -12.56
CA MET A 237 -4.23 4.03 -12.53
C MET A 237 -3.23 3.81 -13.67
N ILE A 238 -3.52 4.27 -14.90
CA ILE A 238 -2.57 4.22 -16.02
C ILE A 238 -1.30 5.00 -15.68
N ARG A 239 -1.43 6.20 -15.12
CA ARG A 239 -0.27 7.00 -14.69
C ARG A 239 0.57 6.28 -13.64
N ALA A 240 -0.05 5.66 -12.63
CA ALA A 240 0.66 4.92 -11.59
C ALA A 240 1.34 3.65 -12.13
N LEU A 241 0.70 2.92 -13.03
CA LEU A 241 1.29 1.77 -13.71
C LEU A 241 2.50 2.18 -14.55
N ASN A 242 2.37 3.23 -15.37
CA ASN A 242 3.47 3.74 -16.19
C ASN A 242 4.62 4.29 -15.34
N PHE A 243 4.31 4.93 -14.20
CA PHE A 243 5.31 5.42 -13.25
C PHE A 243 6.12 4.27 -12.62
N ALA A 244 5.44 3.18 -12.27
CA ALA A 244 6.07 1.97 -11.77
C ALA A 244 6.87 1.24 -12.86
N ASP A 245 6.27 1.06 -14.04
CA ASP A 245 6.86 0.36 -15.18
C ASP A 245 8.09 1.10 -15.72
N ASN A 246 8.14 2.43 -15.64
CA ASN A 246 9.35 3.18 -15.94
C ASN A 246 10.56 2.74 -15.12
N GLN A 247 10.38 2.29 -13.88
CA GLN A 247 11.49 1.81 -13.05
C GLN A 247 12.03 0.47 -13.56
N VAL A 248 11.15 -0.37 -14.12
CA VAL A 248 11.50 -1.67 -14.72
C VAL A 248 12.09 -1.48 -16.13
N MET A 249 11.40 -0.74 -16.99
CA MET A 249 11.76 -0.56 -18.39
C MET A 249 13.03 0.30 -18.57
N ARG A 250 13.32 1.21 -17.63
CA ARG A 250 14.54 2.04 -17.66
C ARG A 250 15.81 1.20 -17.70
N VAL A 251 15.81 0.05 -17.03
CA VAL A 251 16.92 -0.93 -17.05
C VAL A 251 17.19 -1.46 -18.46
N TYR A 252 16.14 -1.63 -19.25
CA TYR A 252 16.22 -2.10 -20.64
C TYR A 252 16.49 -0.97 -21.64
N GLY A 253 16.52 0.29 -21.19
CA GLY A 253 16.75 1.46 -22.03
C GLY A 253 15.48 2.06 -22.64
N TYR A 254 14.34 1.88 -21.98
CA TYR A 254 13.05 2.36 -22.43
C TYR A 254 12.28 3.07 -21.32
N VAL A 255 11.45 4.05 -21.68
CA VAL A 255 10.52 4.72 -20.75
C VAL A 255 9.22 5.10 -21.45
N HIS A 256 8.14 5.17 -20.67
CA HIS A 256 6.95 5.96 -20.96
C HIS A 256 7.31 7.44 -20.87
N SER A 257 7.30 8.13 -22.00
CA SER A 257 7.53 9.58 -22.09
C SER A 257 6.36 10.42 -21.58
N ASP A 258 5.17 9.84 -21.59
CA ASP A 258 3.94 10.45 -21.13
C ASP A 258 3.17 9.44 -20.29
N LEU A 259 3.18 9.64 -18.96
CA LEU A 259 2.54 8.71 -18.03
C LEU A 259 1.04 8.60 -18.26
N THR A 260 0.40 9.55 -18.95
CA THR A 260 -1.06 9.54 -19.20
C THR A 260 -1.47 8.63 -20.34
N LYS A 261 -0.51 8.13 -21.14
CA LYS A 261 -0.80 7.38 -22.36
C LYS A 261 -0.34 5.94 -22.25
N THR A 262 -1.06 5.04 -22.93
CA THR A 262 -0.64 3.66 -23.19
C THR A 262 0.24 3.53 -24.45
N SER A 263 0.71 4.66 -24.97
CA SER A 263 1.56 4.78 -26.15
C SER A 263 2.86 3.99 -26.02
N PRO A 264 3.54 3.66 -27.14
CA PRO A 264 4.73 2.82 -27.08
C PRO A 264 5.86 3.47 -26.29
N LEU A 265 6.56 2.64 -25.53
CA LEU A 265 7.80 3.00 -24.85
C LEU A 265 8.79 3.67 -25.82
N GLN A 266 9.45 4.72 -25.34
CA GLN A 266 10.47 5.45 -26.08
C GLN A 266 11.87 4.99 -25.62
N PRO A 267 12.82 4.80 -26.55
CA PRO A 267 14.19 4.50 -26.18
C PRO A 267 14.83 5.72 -25.51
N VAL A 268 15.70 5.48 -24.53
CA VAL A 268 16.55 6.51 -23.91
C VAL A 268 18.04 6.23 -24.17
N PRO A 269 18.87 7.28 -24.24
CA PRO A 269 20.33 7.13 -24.35
C PRO A 269 20.91 6.23 -23.24
N PHE A 270 22.10 5.67 -23.50
CA PHE A 270 22.76 4.82 -22.52
C PHE A 270 23.03 5.58 -21.21
N ASP A 271 23.49 6.83 -21.30
CA ASP A 271 23.85 7.66 -20.14
C ASP A 271 22.79 8.68 -19.73
N TYR A 272 21.53 8.51 -20.17
CA TYR A 272 20.41 9.32 -19.64
C TYR A 272 20.37 9.25 -18.10
N PRO A 273 20.05 10.33 -17.37
CA PRO A 273 19.68 11.67 -17.82
C PRO A 273 20.85 12.66 -17.99
N ASP A 274 22.11 12.20 -18.04
CA ASP A 274 23.26 13.06 -18.32
C ASP A 274 23.25 13.48 -19.80
N GLU A 275 23.01 12.51 -20.68
CA GLU A 275 22.64 12.77 -22.08
C GLU A 275 21.13 13.08 -22.16
N PRO A 276 20.72 14.26 -22.67
CA PRO A 276 19.32 14.62 -22.78
C PRO A 276 18.58 13.69 -23.75
N TRP A 277 17.33 13.37 -23.38
CA TRP A 277 16.37 12.64 -24.20
C TRP A 277 15.70 13.55 -25.23
#